data_AF-A0A2J6J4G5-F1
#
_entry.id   AF-A0A2J6J4G5-F1
#
_cell.length_a   1.000
_cell.length_b   1.000
_cell.length_c   1.000
_cell.angle_alpha   90.00
_cell.angle_beta   90.00
_cell.angle_gamma   90.00
#
_symmetry.space_group_name_H-M   'P 1'
#
loop_
_entity.id
_entity.type
_entity.pdbx_description
1 polymer ?
#
loop_
_entity_poly.entity_id
_entity_poly.type
_entity_poly.pdbx_seq_one_letter_code
_entity_poly.pdbx_strand_id
1 'polypeptide(L)'
;MMITMKYFIAMILGGVLLALTGCLAPPVDTNVLSGSIYWHGEVHVHGEMIIAPNAVLTIAPGTRVVFEPHSEPLTGTRKPHELRGSRMLVHGKIVAHGTPQKPIVFMAADPDAQPGSWGGIKIQDARSASFSYCEFSQATNALHSCRSWVSVEYSRFQNNKVAILFHDTEMLIERNLFRENGTAIYFLSGSPVICENKMTENDQGLVIADASGRYRIANNSFIDNRAYNVGLGERVRNTVDLRENYWGTTDASRVENKLFDGRHSLWSGQIVYRPMRSTPVKAPGLR
;
A
#
# COMPACT_ATOMS: atom_id res chain seq x y z
N MET A 1 100.58 10.87 -13.44
CA MET A 1 99.29 10.52 -14.08
C MET A 1 98.43 9.80 -13.02
N MET A 2 97.36 10.47 -12.58
CA MET A 2 96.16 10.06 -11.81
C MET A 2 96.13 8.66 -11.13
N ILE A 3 95.92 8.54 -9.81
CA ILE A 3 94.69 8.75 -8.97
C ILE A 3 93.59 7.70 -9.30
N THR A 4 93.43 6.60 -8.54
CA THR A 4 92.59 6.33 -7.32
C THR A 4 91.21 5.69 -7.59
N MET A 5 90.89 4.68 -6.75
CA MET A 5 89.62 4.42 -6.05
C MET A 5 88.44 3.64 -6.70
N LYS A 6 88.05 2.59 -5.95
CA LYS A 6 86.80 1.80 -5.86
C LYS A 6 85.51 2.49 -6.31
N TYR A 7 84.61 1.74 -6.97
CA TYR A 7 83.15 1.76 -6.68
C TYR A 7 82.47 0.41 -6.97
N PHE A 8 81.64 0.01 -6.01
CA PHE A 8 80.67 -1.08 -5.99
C PHE A 8 79.39 -0.61 -6.72
N ILE A 9 78.79 -1.40 -7.61
CA ILE A 9 77.37 -1.24 -8.00
C ILE A 9 76.73 -2.63 -8.01
N ALA A 10 75.91 -2.91 -7.01
CA ALA A 10 74.98 -4.02 -6.96
C ALA A 10 73.73 -3.64 -7.76
N MET A 11 73.38 -4.45 -8.76
CA MET A 11 72.17 -4.27 -9.57
C MET A 11 71.00 -4.95 -8.85
N ILE A 12 70.20 -4.18 -8.11
CA ILE A 12 68.93 -4.65 -7.52
C ILE A 12 67.86 -4.58 -8.61
N LEU A 13 67.43 -5.74 -9.11
CA LEU A 13 66.29 -5.87 -10.01
C LEU A 13 65.01 -5.75 -9.16
N GLY A 14 64.47 -4.53 -9.04
CA GLY A 14 63.19 -4.27 -8.38
C GLY A 14 62.04 -4.81 -9.22
N GLY A 15 61.54 -5.99 -8.88
CA GLY A 15 60.28 -6.51 -9.40
C GLY A 15 59.11 -5.70 -8.84
N VAL A 16 58.45 -4.91 -9.68
CA VAL A 16 57.19 -4.25 -9.34
C VAL A 16 56.09 -5.31 -9.31
N LEU A 17 55.70 -5.71 -8.10
CA LEU A 17 54.54 -6.56 -7.87
C LEU A 17 53.28 -5.68 -8.01
N LEU A 18 52.67 -5.68 -9.20
CA LEU A 18 51.35 -5.11 -9.44
C LEU A 18 50.31 -5.93 -8.66
N ALA A 19 49.97 -5.45 -7.46
CA ALA A 19 48.82 -5.95 -6.73
C ALA A 19 47.55 -5.55 -7.50
N LEU A 20 46.98 -6.51 -8.23
CA LEU A 20 45.61 -6.43 -8.72
C LEU A 20 44.69 -6.43 -7.50
N THR A 21 44.40 -5.24 -6.96
CA THR A 21 43.29 -5.03 -6.04
C THR A 21 42.02 -5.28 -6.83
N GLY A 22 41.50 -6.50 -6.77
CA GLY A 22 40.14 -6.78 -7.20
C GLY A 22 39.21 -5.90 -6.39
N CYS A 23 38.56 -4.94 -7.04
CA CYS A 23 37.38 -4.29 -6.49
C CYS A 23 36.34 -5.40 -6.26
N LEU A 24 36.26 -5.90 -5.03
CA LEU A 24 35.09 -6.61 -4.55
C LEU A 24 33.93 -5.62 -4.65
N ALA A 25 33.08 -5.79 -5.66
CA ALA A 25 31.80 -5.11 -5.69
C ALA A 25 31.09 -5.40 -4.36
N PRO A 26 30.50 -4.39 -3.70
CA PRO A 26 29.75 -4.63 -2.48
C PRO A 26 28.69 -5.72 -2.75
N PRO A 27 28.40 -6.59 -1.76
CA PRO A 27 27.39 -7.63 -1.93
C PRO A 27 26.08 -6.96 -2.40
N VAL A 28 25.58 -7.40 -3.54
CA VAL A 28 24.27 -6.96 -4.03
C VAL A 28 23.25 -7.49 -3.05
N ASP A 29 22.61 -6.60 -2.30
CA ASP A 29 21.48 -6.97 -1.47
C ASP A 29 20.37 -7.45 -2.40
N THR A 30 20.11 -8.76 -2.41
CA THR A 30 19.12 -9.40 -3.30
C THR A 30 17.71 -8.90 -3.04
N ASN A 31 17.48 -8.25 -1.90
CA ASN A 31 16.20 -7.68 -1.53
C ASN A 31 16.04 -6.21 -1.94
N VAL A 32 17.07 -5.58 -2.52
CA VAL A 32 17.00 -4.20 -3.02
C VAL A 32 16.99 -4.20 -4.55
N LEU A 33 15.83 -3.89 -5.12
CA LEU A 33 15.63 -3.80 -6.56
C LEU A 33 15.91 -2.38 -7.07
N SER A 34 16.86 -2.28 -7.99
CA SER A 34 17.30 -1.02 -8.62
C SER A 34 17.16 -1.07 -10.14
N GLY A 35 17.02 0.09 -10.78
CA GLY A 35 16.87 0.19 -12.24
C GLY A 35 15.46 -0.16 -12.71
N SER A 36 15.33 -0.74 -13.91
CA SER A 36 14.03 -1.18 -14.46
C SER A 36 13.86 -2.68 -14.23
N ILE A 37 12.82 -3.05 -13.49
CA ILE A 37 12.50 -4.42 -13.12
C ILE A 37 11.16 -4.81 -13.74
N TYR A 38 11.10 -6.02 -14.29
CA TYR A 38 9.92 -6.59 -14.88
C TYR A 38 9.60 -7.94 -14.22
N TRP A 39 8.44 -8.01 -13.56
CA TRP A 39 7.94 -9.24 -12.94
C TRP A 39 6.85 -9.88 -13.78
N HIS A 40 6.88 -11.20 -13.87
CA HIS A 40 5.85 -12.01 -14.52
C HIS A 40 5.79 -13.41 -13.88
N GLY A 41 4.67 -14.12 -14.07
CA GLY A 41 4.51 -15.47 -13.54
C GLY A 41 4.26 -15.48 -12.03
N GLU A 42 4.98 -16.30 -11.28
CA GLU A 42 4.92 -16.34 -9.82
C GLU A 42 6.21 -15.75 -9.24
N VAL A 43 6.08 -14.79 -8.33
CA VAL A 43 7.20 -14.08 -7.69
C VAL A 43 7.05 -14.19 -6.19
N HIS A 44 8.05 -14.75 -5.51
CA HIS A 44 8.04 -14.91 -4.06
C HIS A 44 8.81 -13.78 -3.38
N VAL A 45 8.19 -13.15 -2.39
CA VAL A 45 8.75 -12.09 -1.57
C VAL A 45 9.05 -12.65 -0.20
N HIS A 46 10.33 -12.65 0.18
CA HIS A 46 10.82 -13.07 1.49
C HIS A 46 11.34 -11.86 2.26
N GLY A 47 10.89 -11.69 3.51
CA GLY A 47 11.33 -10.60 4.35
C GLY A 47 10.96 -9.22 3.78
N GLU A 48 11.86 -8.26 3.92
CA GLU A 48 11.65 -6.91 3.41
C GLU A 48 12.26 -6.78 2.01
N MET A 49 11.44 -6.52 1.01
CA MET A 49 11.89 -6.21 -0.35
C MET A 49 11.75 -4.72 -0.64
N ILE A 50 12.82 -4.08 -1.08
CA ILE A 50 12.89 -2.64 -1.32
C ILE A 50 12.94 -2.38 -2.82
N ILE A 51 12.02 -1.57 -3.34
CA ILE A 51 12.12 -0.96 -4.66
C ILE A 51 12.80 0.40 -4.46
N ALA A 52 14.09 0.47 -4.80
CA ALA A 52 14.95 1.60 -4.49
C ALA A 52 14.45 2.92 -5.13
N PRO A 53 14.89 4.09 -4.60
CA PRO A 53 14.67 5.36 -5.28
C PRO A 53 15.09 5.30 -6.75
N ASN A 54 14.32 5.92 -7.64
CA ASN A 54 14.50 5.90 -9.09
C ASN A 54 14.34 4.53 -9.79
N ALA A 55 14.13 3.45 -9.05
CA ALA A 55 13.79 2.16 -9.65
C ALA A 55 12.35 2.18 -10.18
N VAL A 56 12.08 1.37 -11.21
CA VAL A 56 10.75 1.17 -11.78
C VAL A 56 10.46 -0.32 -11.78
N LEU A 57 9.50 -0.74 -10.97
CA LEU A 57 8.95 -2.09 -11.00
C LEU A 57 7.69 -2.11 -11.86
N THR A 58 7.71 -2.93 -12.92
CA THR A 58 6.53 -3.23 -13.75
C THR A 58 6.12 -4.68 -13.53
N ILE A 59 4.85 -4.92 -13.23
CA ILE A 59 4.29 -6.25 -12.98
C ILE A 59 3.32 -6.60 -14.11
N ALA A 60 3.58 -7.72 -14.79
CA ALA A 60 2.78 -8.16 -15.94
C ALA A 60 1.38 -8.64 -15.51
N PRO A 61 0.35 -8.54 -16.38
CA PRO A 61 -0.95 -9.15 -16.14
C PRO A 61 -0.86 -10.65 -15.84
N GLY A 62 -1.66 -11.12 -14.88
CA GLY A 62 -1.70 -12.53 -14.45
C GLY A 62 -0.56 -12.93 -13.51
N THR A 63 0.29 -11.99 -13.08
CA THR A 63 1.35 -12.28 -12.12
C THR A 63 0.79 -12.54 -10.74
N ARG A 64 1.35 -13.54 -10.05
CA ARG A 64 1.10 -13.86 -8.64
C ARG A 64 2.31 -13.41 -7.83
N VAL A 65 2.12 -12.46 -6.94
CA VAL A 65 3.13 -11.99 -5.98
C VAL A 65 2.80 -12.61 -4.63
N VAL A 66 3.63 -13.56 -4.22
CA VAL A 66 3.41 -14.43 -3.06
C VAL A 66 4.32 -13.98 -1.93
N PHE A 67 3.73 -13.55 -0.82
CA PHE A 67 4.47 -13.14 0.38
C PHE A 67 4.64 -14.32 1.32
N GLU A 68 5.89 -14.67 1.56
CA GLU A 68 6.27 -15.84 2.36
C GLU A 68 6.16 -15.55 3.85
N PRO A 69 5.82 -16.53 4.69
CA PRO A 69 5.84 -16.34 6.13
C PRO A 69 7.23 -15.86 6.57
N HIS A 70 7.27 -14.76 7.32
CA HIS A 70 8.53 -14.26 7.88
C HIS A 70 8.45 -14.27 9.39
N SER A 71 9.27 -15.12 10.00
CA SER A 71 9.33 -15.33 11.44
C SER A 71 10.22 -14.29 12.11
N GLU A 72 9.69 -13.10 12.35
CA GLU A 72 10.26 -12.22 13.39
C GLU A 72 9.48 -12.40 14.69
N PRO A 73 10.17 -12.52 15.84
CA PRO A 73 9.51 -12.49 17.14
C PRO A 73 8.61 -11.25 17.25
N LEU A 74 7.33 -11.46 17.57
CA LEU A 74 6.38 -10.36 17.78
C LEU A 74 6.65 -9.69 19.13
N THR A 75 7.65 -8.81 19.20
CA THR A 75 7.92 -8.00 20.41
C THR A 75 7.32 -6.60 20.26
N GLY A 76 6.88 -6.01 21.38
CA GLY A 76 6.38 -4.63 21.48
C GLY A 76 4.90 -4.40 21.16
N THR A 77 4.41 -3.20 21.46
CA THR A 77 3.05 -2.74 21.11
C THR A 77 2.98 -2.40 19.62
N ARG A 78 1.96 -2.92 18.93
CA ARG A 78 1.79 -2.69 17.49
C ARG A 78 1.34 -1.25 17.20
N LYS A 79 2.14 -0.48 16.46
CA LYS A 79 1.65 0.77 15.86
C LYS A 79 0.83 0.48 14.59
N PRO A 80 -0.19 1.29 14.26
CA PRO A 80 -1.01 1.07 13.06
C PRO A 80 -0.25 1.04 11.72
N HIS A 81 0.92 1.69 11.68
CA HIS A 81 1.77 1.83 10.50
C HIS A 81 2.92 0.82 10.42
N GLU A 82 3.09 -0.05 11.41
CA GLU A 82 4.15 -1.07 11.42
C GLU A 82 3.69 -2.32 10.65
N LEU A 83 4.37 -2.60 9.54
CA LEU A 83 4.19 -3.84 8.79
C LEU A 83 5.11 -4.91 9.37
N ARG A 84 4.57 -6.08 9.67
CA ARG A 84 5.32 -7.25 10.14
C ARG A 84 5.22 -8.36 9.11
N GLY A 85 6.15 -9.30 9.14
CA GLY A 85 6.23 -10.34 8.14
C GLY A 85 6.87 -9.87 6.83
N SER A 86 6.75 -10.67 5.78
CA SER A 86 7.21 -10.31 4.44
C SER A 86 6.43 -9.10 3.90
N ARG A 87 7.12 -8.17 3.25
CA ARG A 87 6.58 -6.86 2.83
C ARG A 87 7.40 -6.23 1.73
N MET A 88 6.77 -5.33 0.99
CA MET A 88 7.43 -4.50 -0.02
C MET A 88 7.49 -3.05 0.44
N LEU A 89 8.66 -2.43 0.36
CA LEU A 89 8.88 -1.00 0.54
C LEU A 89 9.18 -0.37 -0.81
N VAL A 90 8.28 0.46 -1.31
CA VAL A 90 8.41 1.12 -2.61
C VAL A 90 8.81 2.57 -2.40
N HIS A 91 10.07 2.88 -2.67
CA HIS A 91 10.62 4.23 -2.75
C HIS A 91 10.72 4.73 -4.21
N GLY A 92 10.80 3.80 -5.15
CA GLY A 92 10.76 4.07 -6.59
C GLY A 92 9.34 4.22 -7.14
N LYS A 93 9.12 3.65 -8.33
CA LYS A 93 7.82 3.57 -9.01
C LYS A 93 7.37 2.12 -9.09
N ILE A 94 6.07 1.87 -8.91
CA ILE A 94 5.45 0.58 -9.19
C ILE A 94 4.27 0.75 -10.16
N VAL A 95 4.22 -0.13 -11.17
CA VAL A 95 3.16 -0.23 -12.16
C VAL A 95 2.66 -1.66 -12.18
N ALA A 96 1.47 -1.90 -11.64
CA ALA A 96 0.83 -3.20 -11.61
C ALA A 96 -0.54 -3.09 -12.29
N HIS A 97 -0.57 -3.32 -13.60
CA HIS A 97 -1.78 -3.25 -14.40
C HIS A 97 -2.14 -4.65 -14.89
N GLY A 98 -3.04 -5.30 -14.18
CA GLY A 98 -3.68 -6.53 -14.64
C GLY A 98 -4.70 -6.25 -15.73
N THR A 99 -5.44 -7.29 -16.09
CA THR A 99 -6.65 -7.18 -16.92
C THR A 99 -7.80 -7.90 -16.21
N PRO A 100 -9.07 -7.69 -16.59
CA PRO A 100 -10.18 -8.44 -16.02
C PRO A 100 -9.97 -9.97 -16.14
N GLN A 101 -9.38 -10.44 -17.25
CA GLN A 101 -9.12 -11.87 -17.50
C GLN A 101 -7.83 -12.39 -16.83
N LYS A 102 -6.89 -11.49 -16.52
CA LYS A 102 -5.58 -11.83 -15.94
C LYS A 102 -5.25 -10.80 -14.85
N PRO A 103 -5.97 -10.82 -13.72
CA PRO A 103 -5.66 -9.92 -12.62
C PRO A 103 -4.28 -10.22 -12.05
N ILE A 104 -3.64 -9.21 -11.46
CA ILE A 104 -2.42 -9.40 -10.67
C ILE A 104 -2.82 -9.70 -9.23
N VAL A 105 -2.29 -10.76 -8.64
CA VAL A 105 -2.68 -11.22 -7.30
C VAL A 105 -1.54 -11.01 -6.32
N PHE A 106 -1.80 -10.29 -5.22
CA PHE A 106 -0.91 -10.14 -4.07
C PHE A 106 -1.49 -10.89 -2.88
N MET A 107 -0.82 -11.95 -2.43
CA MET A 107 -1.37 -12.87 -1.41
C MET A 107 -0.29 -13.44 -0.50
N ALA A 108 -0.70 -14.00 0.64
CA ALA A 108 0.18 -14.84 1.45
C ALA A 108 0.49 -16.17 0.72
N ALA A 109 1.60 -16.82 1.09
CA ALA A 109 1.95 -18.14 0.56
C ALA A 109 0.89 -19.22 0.83
N ASP A 110 0.29 -19.18 2.03
CA ASP A 110 -0.87 -20.00 2.37
C ASP A 110 -2.17 -19.32 1.90
N PRO A 111 -2.92 -19.89 0.93
CA PRO A 111 -4.19 -19.33 0.46
C PRO A 111 -5.29 -19.27 1.53
N ASP A 112 -5.19 -20.07 2.59
CA ASP A 112 -6.14 -20.11 3.70
C ASP A 112 -5.66 -19.27 4.92
N ALA A 113 -4.55 -18.56 4.75
CA ALA A 113 -3.99 -17.70 5.77
C ALA A 113 -4.99 -16.66 6.27
N GLN A 114 -4.89 -16.33 7.57
CA GLN A 114 -5.70 -15.29 8.19
C GLN A 114 -5.27 -13.88 7.73
N PRO A 115 -6.15 -12.86 7.84
CA PRO A 115 -5.74 -11.47 7.68
C PRO A 115 -4.51 -11.12 8.51
N GLY A 116 -3.52 -10.47 7.91
CA GLY A 116 -2.29 -10.06 8.58
C GLY A 116 -1.15 -11.07 8.53
N SER A 117 -1.24 -12.11 7.70
CA SER A 117 -0.17 -13.10 7.51
C SER A 117 1.02 -12.58 6.70
N TRP A 118 0.86 -11.45 6.01
CA TRP A 118 1.97 -10.67 5.48
C TRP A 118 1.80 -9.18 5.80
N GLY A 119 2.86 -8.42 5.60
CA GLY A 119 2.92 -7.02 6.01
C GLY A 119 2.04 -6.14 5.15
N GLY A 120 2.42 -5.99 3.89
CA GLY A 120 1.80 -5.04 2.98
C GLY A 120 2.76 -4.52 1.92
N ILE A 121 2.22 -3.72 1.01
CA ILE A 121 3.02 -2.88 0.12
C ILE A 121 2.98 -1.47 0.68
N LYS A 122 4.13 -0.99 1.18
CA LYS A 122 4.28 0.38 1.65
C LYS A 122 4.88 1.23 0.55
N ILE A 123 4.12 2.23 0.09
CA ILE A 123 4.57 3.24 -0.86
C ILE A 123 4.96 4.47 -0.06
N GLN A 124 6.25 4.80 -0.04
CA GLN A 124 6.76 5.86 0.81
C GLN A 124 7.77 6.73 0.07
N ASP A 125 7.51 8.04 0.06
CA ASP A 125 8.35 9.05 -0.60
C ASP A 125 8.56 8.71 -2.10
N ALA A 126 7.56 8.05 -2.69
CA ALA A 126 7.57 7.56 -4.06
C ALA A 126 6.86 8.55 -4.99
N ARG A 127 7.44 8.75 -6.18
CA ARG A 127 6.86 9.69 -7.16
C ARG A 127 5.46 9.28 -7.62
N SER A 128 5.24 8.00 -7.84
CA SER A 128 3.94 7.48 -8.29
C SER A 128 3.85 5.96 -8.08
N ALA A 129 2.67 5.48 -7.71
CA ALA A 129 2.29 4.07 -7.80
C ALA A 129 0.93 3.92 -8.49
N SER A 130 0.78 2.90 -9.33
CA SER A 130 -0.49 2.66 -10.03
C SER A 130 -0.84 1.19 -10.06
N PHE A 131 -2.06 0.88 -9.62
CA PHE A 131 -2.62 -0.46 -9.55
C PHE A 131 -3.95 -0.49 -10.29
N SER A 132 -4.11 -1.39 -11.24
CA SER A 132 -5.38 -1.62 -11.91
C SER A 132 -5.60 -3.11 -12.12
N TYR A 133 -6.84 -3.56 -11.91
CA TYR A 133 -7.19 -4.99 -11.99
C TYR A 133 -6.28 -5.87 -11.11
N CYS A 134 -6.11 -5.49 -9.86
CA CYS A 134 -5.34 -6.24 -8.86
C CYS A 134 -6.26 -6.88 -7.81
N GLU A 135 -5.80 -7.98 -7.22
CA GLU A 135 -6.38 -8.59 -6.03
C GLU A 135 -5.39 -8.52 -4.86
N PHE A 136 -5.87 -8.12 -3.69
CA PHE A 136 -5.07 -8.08 -2.47
C PHE A 136 -5.79 -8.83 -1.35
N SER A 137 -5.11 -9.84 -0.79
CA SER A 137 -5.66 -10.63 0.31
C SER A 137 -4.68 -10.87 1.45
N GLN A 138 -5.22 -11.01 2.66
CA GLN A 138 -4.51 -11.51 3.85
C GLN A 138 -3.41 -10.60 4.39
N ALA A 139 -3.36 -9.35 3.94
CA ALA A 139 -2.36 -8.39 4.39
C ALA A 139 -2.69 -7.82 5.77
N THR A 140 -1.67 -7.30 6.45
CA THR A 140 -1.88 -6.41 7.59
C THR A 140 -2.41 -5.07 7.08
N ASN A 141 -1.66 -4.39 6.21
CA ASN A 141 -2.12 -3.24 5.46
C ASN A 141 -1.84 -3.52 3.97
N ALA A 142 -2.84 -3.87 3.15
CA ALA A 142 -2.55 -4.32 1.78
C ALA A 142 -1.82 -3.26 0.95
N LEU A 143 -2.32 -2.03 0.96
CA LEU A 143 -1.61 -0.85 0.49
C LEU A 143 -1.48 0.18 1.61
N HIS A 144 -0.26 0.56 1.94
CA HIS A 144 0.05 1.65 2.86
C HIS A 144 0.79 2.77 2.12
N SER A 145 0.15 3.92 1.89
CA SER A 145 0.79 5.07 1.25
C SER A 145 1.16 6.18 2.22
N CYS A 146 2.31 6.81 1.96
CA CYS A 146 2.86 7.93 2.71
C CYS A 146 3.62 8.88 1.78
N ARG A 147 3.25 10.17 1.74
CA ARG A 147 3.94 11.20 0.94
C ARG A 147 4.20 10.78 -0.51
N SER A 148 3.15 10.30 -1.16
CA SER A 148 3.21 9.74 -2.51
C SER A 148 1.96 10.08 -3.31
N TRP A 149 2.01 9.88 -4.63
CA TRP A 149 0.83 9.88 -5.50
C TRP A 149 0.47 8.44 -5.86
N VAL A 150 -0.76 8.01 -5.59
CA VAL A 150 -1.17 6.62 -5.79
C VAL A 150 -2.54 6.54 -6.46
N SER A 151 -2.65 5.68 -7.47
CA SER A 151 -3.91 5.33 -8.13
C SER A 151 -4.20 3.83 -7.97
N VAL A 152 -5.44 3.52 -7.60
CA VAL A 152 -5.94 2.15 -7.45
C VAL A 152 -7.33 2.08 -8.07
N GLU A 153 -7.47 1.30 -9.14
CA GLU A 153 -8.70 1.21 -9.90
C GLU A 153 -9.10 -0.23 -10.22
N TYR A 154 -10.41 -0.50 -10.34
CA TYR A 154 -10.95 -1.81 -10.77
C TYR A 154 -10.40 -3.03 -10.00
N SER A 155 -9.93 -2.81 -8.78
CA SER A 155 -9.24 -3.82 -7.98
C SER A 155 -10.15 -4.37 -6.88
N ARG A 156 -9.74 -5.51 -6.31
CA ARG A 156 -10.43 -6.17 -5.20
C ARG A 156 -9.51 -6.25 -3.98
N PHE A 157 -10.04 -5.85 -2.83
CA PHE A 157 -9.39 -6.00 -1.54
C PHE A 157 -10.27 -6.87 -0.66
N GLN A 158 -9.76 -8.04 -0.27
CA GLN A 158 -10.53 -9.02 0.50
C GLN A 158 -9.74 -9.62 1.65
N ASN A 159 -10.38 -9.81 2.80
CA ASN A 159 -9.79 -10.53 3.93
C ASN A 159 -8.44 -9.92 4.40
N ASN A 160 -8.32 -8.58 4.42
CA ASN A 160 -7.17 -7.86 4.97
C ASN A 160 -7.50 -7.28 6.34
N LYS A 161 -6.51 -7.06 7.22
CA LYS A 161 -6.76 -6.31 8.47
C LYS A 161 -7.13 -4.86 8.14
N VAL A 162 -6.34 -4.22 7.28
CA VAL A 162 -6.67 -2.95 6.62
C VAL A 162 -6.38 -3.10 5.14
N ALA A 163 -7.35 -2.78 4.27
CA ALA A 163 -7.12 -2.87 2.84
C ALA A 163 -6.28 -1.69 2.32
N ILE A 164 -6.73 -0.45 2.53
CA ILE A 164 -5.93 0.73 2.18
C ILE A 164 -5.77 1.63 3.40
N LEU A 165 -4.53 1.98 3.73
CA LEU A 165 -4.18 2.98 4.73
C LEU A 165 -3.32 4.05 4.07
N PHE A 166 -3.63 5.33 4.29
CA PHE A 166 -2.78 6.39 3.75
C PHE A 166 -2.76 7.64 4.60
N HIS A 167 -1.60 8.31 4.61
CA HIS A 167 -1.40 9.64 5.18
C HIS A 167 -0.51 10.46 4.25
N ASP A 168 -0.72 11.78 4.26
CA ASP A 168 0.01 12.77 3.45
C ASP A 168 0.10 12.35 1.97
N THR A 169 -0.96 11.76 1.43
CA THR A 169 -0.98 11.12 0.11
C THR A 169 -2.07 11.74 -0.76
N GLU A 170 -1.75 11.94 -2.05
CA GLU A 170 -2.73 12.19 -3.11
C GLU A 170 -3.18 10.84 -3.67
N MET A 171 -4.38 10.40 -3.29
CA MET A 171 -4.84 9.03 -3.51
C MET A 171 -6.11 9.02 -4.38
N LEU A 172 -6.04 8.35 -5.54
CA LEU A 172 -7.20 8.04 -6.37
C LEU A 172 -7.62 6.59 -6.10
N ILE A 173 -8.81 6.40 -5.55
CA ILE A 173 -9.40 5.10 -5.24
C ILE A 173 -10.74 5.02 -5.97
N GLU A 174 -10.78 4.37 -7.12
CA GLU A 174 -11.98 4.32 -7.94
C GLU A 174 -12.40 2.94 -8.39
N ARG A 175 -13.71 2.68 -8.42
CA ARG A 175 -14.28 1.46 -9.00
C ARG A 175 -13.71 0.17 -8.38
N ASN A 176 -13.34 0.19 -7.09
CA ASN A 176 -12.83 -0.97 -6.39
C ASN A 176 -13.91 -1.67 -5.56
N LEU A 177 -13.69 -2.96 -5.31
CA LEU A 177 -14.46 -3.74 -4.33
C LEU A 177 -13.64 -3.96 -3.06
N PHE A 178 -14.15 -3.51 -1.93
CA PHE A 178 -13.62 -3.81 -0.61
C PHE A 178 -14.61 -4.69 0.15
N ARG A 179 -14.20 -5.92 0.45
CA ARG A 179 -15.08 -6.90 1.11
C ARG A 179 -14.36 -7.67 2.22
N GLU A 180 -15.05 -7.98 3.31
CA GLU A 180 -14.52 -8.86 4.37
C GLU A 180 -13.19 -8.39 4.98
N ASN A 181 -12.86 -7.09 4.89
CA ASN A 181 -11.68 -6.54 5.56
C ASN A 181 -12.04 -6.16 7.01
N GLY A 182 -11.03 -5.98 7.87
CA GLY A 182 -11.20 -5.26 9.12
C GLY A 182 -11.61 -3.82 8.83
N THR A 183 -10.70 -3.03 8.28
CA THR A 183 -11.01 -1.70 7.74
C THR A 183 -10.83 -1.68 6.22
N ALA A 184 -11.83 -1.27 5.46
CA ALA A 184 -11.70 -1.15 4.01
C ALA A 184 -10.78 0.03 3.63
N ILE A 185 -11.06 1.23 4.11
CA ILE A 185 -10.18 2.39 3.90
C ILE A 185 -9.95 3.14 5.21
N TYR A 186 -8.68 3.40 5.52
CA TYR A 186 -8.26 4.27 6.61
C TYR A 186 -7.57 5.52 6.03
N PHE A 187 -8.33 6.62 6.00
CA PHE A 187 -7.89 7.94 5.55
C PHE A 187 -7.35 8.73 6.75
N LEU A 188 -6.02 8.82 6.88
CA LEU A 188 -5.38 9.56 7.98
C LEU A 188 -5.16 11.04 7.67
N SER A 189 -4.67 11.39 6.47
CA SER A 189 -4.45 12.76 5.98
C SER A 189 -4.15 12.76 4.47
N GLY A 190 -4.30 13.91 3.81
CA GLY A 190 -4.08 14.08 2.37
C GLY A 190 -5.31 14.58 1.61
N SER A 191 -5.30 14.43 0.28
CA SER A 191 -6.36 14.94 -0.61
C SER A 191 -6.96 13.83 -1.49
N PRO A 192 -7.71 12.87 -0.93
CA PRO A 192 -8.15 11.70 -1.68
C PRO A 192 -9.37 11.96 -2.57
N VAL A 193 -9.43 11.23 -3.69
CA VAL A 193 -10.64 10.99 -4.46
C VAL A 193 -11.03 9.53 -4.26
N ILE A 194 -12.14 9.31 -3.56
CA ILE A 194 -12.69 7.98 -3.27
C ILE A 194 -14.06 7.93 -3.94
N CYS A 195 -14.13 7.40 -5.16
CA CYS A 195 -15.35 7.43 -5.96
C CYS A 195 -15.71 6.07 -6.55
N GLU A 196 -17.01 5.81 -6.69
CA GLU A 196 -17.50 4.61 -7.39
C GLU A 196 -17.01 3.28 -6.79
N ASN A 197 -16.65 3.24 -5.51
CA ASN A 197 -16.26 1.99 -4.84
C ASN A 197 -17.47 1.32 -4.19
N LYS A 198 -17.37 0.01 -3.94
CA LYS A 198 -18.28 -0.69 -3.04
C LYS A 198 -17.51 -1.22 -1.85
N MET A 199 -17.93 -0.82 -0.66
CA MET A 199 -17.40 -1.28 0.62
C MET A 199 -18.49 -2.03 1.35
N THR A 200 -18.36 -3.36 1.41
CA THR A 200 -19.40 -4.22 1.94
C THR A 200 -18.84 -5.31 2.83
N GLU A 201 -19.55 -5.67 3.91
CA GLU A 201 -19.16 -6.77 4.79
C GLU A 201 -17.74 -6.62 5.39
N ASN A 202 -17.21 -5.40 5.44
CA ASN A 202 -16.03 -5.10 6.23
C ASN A 202 -16.45 -4.89 7.68
N ASP A 203 -15.53 -4.92 8.64
CA ASP A 203 -15.88 -4.46 9.98
C ASP A 203 -16.17 -2.95 9.97
N GLN A 204 -15.25 -2.18 9.38
CA GLN A 204 -15.36 -0.74 9.17
C GLN A 204 -15.23 -0.44 7.67
N GLY A 205 -16.19 0.30 7.10
CA GLY A 205 -16.12 0.73 5.70
C GLY A 205 -15.02 1.77 5.46
N LEU A 206 -15.26 2.99 5.94
CA LEU A 206 -14.29 4.09 5.81
C LEU A 206 -14.06 4.76 7.17
N VAL A 207 -12.80 4.88 7.56
CA VAL A 207 -12.37 5.64 8.74
C VAL A 207 -11.67 6.91 8.26
N ILE A 208 -12.14 8.06 8.71
CA ILE A 208 -11.62 9.38 8.36
C ILE A 208 -11.04 10.01 9.64
N ALA A 209 -9.72 10.05 9.76
CA ALA A 209 -9.06 10.64 10.92
C ALA A 209 -8.64 12.11 10.71
N ASP A 210 -8.61 12.56 9.45
CA ASP A 210 -8.47 13.96 9.07
C ASP A 210 -9.27 14.23 7.79
N ALA A 211 -9.95 15.37 7.76
CA ALA A 211 -10.73 15.87 6.63
C ALA A 211 -10.46 17.38 6.40
N SER A 212 -9.29 17.87 6.82
CA SER A 212 -8.88 19.27 6.68
C SER A 212 -8.43 19.64 5.26
N GLY A 213 -7.95 18.66 4.49
CA GLY A 213 -7.56 18.81 3.08
C GLY A 213 -8.76 18.80 2.11
N ARG A 214 -8.48 18.96 0.82
CA ARG A 214 -9.50 18.80 -0.23
C ARG A 214 -9.74 17.32 -0.48
N TYR A 215 -10.97 16.84 -0.31
CA TYR A 215 -11.32 15.47 -0.63
C TYR A 215 -12.58 15.41 -1.49
N ARG A 216 -12.75 14.30 -2.19
CA ARG A 216 -14.03 13.95 -2.84
C ARG A 216 -14.36 12.50 -2.50
N ILE A 217 -15.41 12.31 -1.70
CA ILE A 217 -15.89 10.98 -1.33
C ILE A 217 -17.36 10.89 -1.73
N ALA A 218 -17.61 10.47 -2.98
CA ALA A 218 -18.93 10.50 -3.59
C ALA A 218 -19.13 9.28 -4.47
N ASN A 219 -20.38 8.97 -4.80
CA ASN A 219 -20.72 7.87 -5.69
C ASN A 219 -20.27 6.48 -5.22
N ASN A 220 -19.96 6.29 -3.94
CA ASN A 220 -19.63 4.98 -3.38
C ASN A 220 -20.90 4.25 -2.91
N SER A 221 -20.74 2.97 -2.57
CA SER A 221 -21.73 2.15 -1.89
C SER A 221 -21.18 1.60 -0.59
N PHE A 222 -21.71 2.06 0.53
CA PHE A 222 -21.42 1.54 1.86
C PHE A 222 -22.59 0.66 2.30
N ILE A 223 -22.37 -0.65 2.36
CA ILE A 223 -23.46 -1.63 2.52
C ILE A 223 -23.03 -2.69 3.53
N ASP A 224 -23.79 -2.85 4.62
CA ASP A 224 -23.64 -3.96 5.56
C ASP A 224 -22.22 -4.15 6.13
N ASN A 225 -21.51 -3.04 6.41
CA ASN A 225 -20.29 -3.10 7.22
C ASN A 225 -20.68 -3.33 8.69
N ARG A 226 -19.99 -4.25 9.38
CA ARG A 226 -20.43 -4.84 10.66
C ARG A 226 -20.50 -3.81 11.78
N ALA A 227 -19.40 -3.12 12.09
CA ALA A 227 -19.38 -2.05 13.07
C ALA A 227 -20.09 -0.81 12.52
N TYR A 228 -19.57 -0.20 11.45
CA TYR A 228 -20.13 0.99 10.84
C TYR A 228 -19.70 1.17 9.37
N ASN A 229 -20.49 1.94 8.62
CA ASN A 229 -20.20 2.28 7.23
C ASN A 229 -19.11 3.35 7.14
N VAL A 230 -19.24 4.44 7.89
CA VAL A 230 -18.24 5.51 7.96
C VAL A 230 -18.07 5.98 9.39
N GLY A 231 -16.83 6.20 9.81
CA GLY A 231 -16.51 6.74 11.12
C GLY A 231 -15.53 7.91 11.02
N LEU A 232 -15.76 8.94 11.83
CA LEU A 232 -14.86 10.07 12.01
C LEU A 232 -13.99 9.83 13.25
N GLY A 233 -12.69 10.09 13.11
CA GLY A 233 -11.77 10.11 14.24
C GLY A 233 -12.04 11.32 15.14
N GLU A 234 -11.68 11.20 16.42
CA GLU A 234 -11.97 12.20 17.47
C GLU A 234 -11.40 13.61 17.19
N ARG A 235 -10.42 13.71 16.29
CA ARG A 235 -9.79 14.97 15.90
C ARG A 235 -10.51 15.67 14.74
N VAL A 236 -11.40 14.97 14.05
CA VAL A 236 -12.22 15.54 12.97
C VAL A 236 -13.39 16.27 13.62
N ARG A 237 -13.31 17.60 13.71
CA ARG A 237 -14.38 18.44 14.32
C ARG A 237 -15.28 19.12 13.30
N ASN A 238 -14.83 19.20 12.05
CA ASN A 238 -15.56 19.86 10.98
C ASN A 238 -16.60 18.92 10.37
N THR A 239 -17.58 19.51 9.70
CA THR A 239 -18.52 18.76 8.87
C THR A 239 -17.80 18.04 7.74
N VAL A 240 -18.16 16.77 7.50
CA VAL A 240 -17.62 15.95 6.41
C VAL A 240 -18.71 15.69 5.38
N ASP A 241 -18.46 16.08 4.13
CA ASP A 241 -19.39 15.93 3.01
C ASP A 241 -19.26 14.53 2.39
N LEU A 242 -20.30 13.73 2.55
CA LEU A 242 -20.44 12.38 1.99
C LEU A 242 -21.76 12.25 1.22
N ARG A 243 -22.23 13.35 0.62
CA ARG A 243 -23.38 13.35 -0.28
C ARG A 243 -23.09 12.48 -1.50
N GLU A 244 -24.16 12.11 -2.21
CA GLU A 244 -24.10 11.30 -3.42
C GLU A 244 -23.52 9.89 -3.21
N ASN A 245 -23.48 9.38 -1.98
CA ASN A 245 -23.18 7.98 -1.71
C ASN A 245 -24.47 7.16 -1.54
N TYR A 246 -24.39 5.85 -1.77
CA TYR A 246 -25.45 4.88 -1.49
C TYR A 246 -25.17 4.18 -0.16
N TRP A 247 -26.19 4.07 0.70
CA TRP A 247 -26.03 3.63 2.09
C TRP A 247 -26.71 2.29 2.40
N GLY A 248 -27.14 1.54 1.38
CA GLY A 248 -27.85 0.26 1.54
C GLY A 248 -29.35 0.39 1.87
N THR A 249 -29.81 1.60 2.23
CA THR A 249 -31.20 1.87 2.62
C THR A 249 -31.52 3.35 2.43
N THR A 250 -32.81 3.69 2.33
CA THR A 250 -33.29 5.08 2.33
C THR A 250 -33.81 5.54 3.70
N ASP A 251 -33.88 4.64 4.68
CA ASP A 251 -34.28 4.93 6.05
C ASP A 251 -33.16 5.67 6.79
N ALA A 252 -33.44 6.91 7.21
CA ALA A 252 -32.51 7.80 7.89
C ALA A 252 -31.90 7.19 9.15
N SER A 253 -32.73 6.58 10.00
CA SER A 253 -32.28 6.04 11.28
C SER A 253 -31.34 4.86 11.07
N ARG A 254 -31.61 4.02 10.06
CA ARG A 254 -30.72 2.91 9.69
C ARG A 254 -29.38 3.40 9.12
N VAL A 255 -29.37 4.49 8.35
CA VAL A 255 -28.12 5.10 7.87
C VAL A 255 -27.33 5.68 9.05
N GLU A 256 -27.96 6.50 9.88
CA GLU A 256 -27.31 7.21 10.99
C GLU A 256 -26.75 6.27 12.05
N ASN A 257 -27.42 5.15 12.33
CA ASN A 257 -26.89 4.09 13.20
C ASN A 257 -25.58 3.45 12.68
N LYS A 258 -25.27 3.62 11.39
CA LYS A 258 -24.04 3.15 10.74
C LYS A 258 -23.04 4.27 10.45
N LEU A 259 -23.27 5.48 10.97
CA LEU A 259 -22.34 6.61 10.94
C LEU A 259 -21.79 6.83 12.36
N PHE A 260 -20.48 6.70 12.53
CA PHE A 260 -19.82 7.04 13.79
C PHE A 260 -19.31 8.48 13.72
N ASP A 261 -20.13 9.45 14.13
CA ASP A 261 -19.83 10.88 14.01
C ASP A 261 -20.39 11.71 15.19
N GLY A 262 -20.53 13.03 15.00
CA GLY A 262 -21.05 14.00 15.97
C GLY A 262 -22.39 13.65 16.61
N ARG A 263 -23.19 12.79 15.97
CA ARG A 263 -24.44 12.26 16.56
C ARG A 263 -24.17 11.29 17.72
N HIS A 264 -23.04 10.60 17.69
CA HIS A 264 -22.63 9.60 18.69
C HIS A 264 -21.52 10.13 19.63
N SER A 265 -20.80 11.18 19.22
CA SER A 265 -19.72 11.79 20.01
C SER A 265 -19.70 13.31 19.86
N LEU A 266 -20.00 14.04 20.94
CA LEU A 266 -20.05 15.53 20.94
C LEU A 266 -18.72 16.21 20.55
N TRP A 267 -17.62 15.45 20.52
CA TRP A 267 -16.28 15.96 20.18
C TRP A 267 -15.91 15.74 18.72
N SER A 268 -16.74 15.02 17.96
CA SER A 268 -16.53 14.73 16.54
C SER A 268 -17.43 15.59 15.67
N GLY A 269 -16.99 15.85 14.44
CA GLY A 269 -17.74 16.56 13.41
C GLY A 269 -18.91 15.74 12.90
N GLN A 270 -19.73 16.32 12.02
CA GLN A 270 -20.93 15.66 11.52
C GLN A 270 -20.77 15.24 10.06
N ILE A 271 -21.24 14.04 9.72
CA ILE A 271 -21.35 13.57 8.34
C ILE A 271 -22.64 14.10 7.71
N VAL A 272 -22.50 14.77 6.57
CA VAL A 272 -23.59 15.17 5.69
C VAL A 272 -23.70 14.15 4.57
N TYR A 273 -24.75 13.34 4.61
CA TYR A 273 -24.94 12.21 3.69
C TYR A 273 -26.09 12.41 2.68
N ARG A 274 -26.78 13.56 2.73
CA ARG A 274 -27.94 13.89 1.88
C ARG A 274 -27.66 15.05 0.91
N PRO A 275 -28.05 14.95 -0.38
CA PRO A 275 -28.81 13.85 -0.97
C PRO A 275 -27.96 12.58 -1.10
N MET A 276 -28.62 11.43 -1.00
CA MET A 276 -27.99 10.11 -1.18
C MET A 276 -28.44 9.50 -2.50
N ARG A 277 -27.65 8.56 -3.02
CA ARG A 277 -28.04 7.79 -4.21
C ARG A 277 -29.13 6.79 -3.86
N SER A 278 -29.99 6.47 -4.84
CA SER A 278 -31.03 5.45 -4.72
C SER A 278 -30.59 4.05 -5.12
N THR A 279 -29.50 3.93 -5.86
CA THR A 279 -28.97 2.63 -6.33
C THR A 279 -27.49 2.48 -5.97
N PRO A 280 -27.03 1.24 -5.68
CA PRO A 280 -25.62 0.97 -5.47
C PRO A 280 -24.79 1.16 -6.74
N VAL A 281 -23.48 1.21 -6.57
CA VAL A 281 -22.49 1.09 -7.65
C VAL A 281 -22.68 -0.25 -8.35
N LYS A 282 -22.72 -0.23 -9.69
CA LYS A 282 -22.80 -1.44 -10.53
C LYS A 282 -21.40 -1.94 -10.86
N ALA A 283 -21.15 -3.23 -10.63
CA ALA A 283 -19.90 -3.93 -10.98
C ALA A 283 -18.58 -3.20 -10.60
N PRO A 284 -18.35 -2.90 -9.31
CA PRO A 284 -17.06 -2.43 -8.83
C PRO A 284 -16.06 -3.59 -8.71
N GLY A 285 -14.79 -3.33 -9.02
CA GLY A 285 -13.68 -4.27 -8.99
C GLY A 285 -13.46 -5.00 -10.32
N LEU A 286 -12.88 -6.20 -10.22
CA LEU A 286 -12.63 -7.10 -11.34
C LEU A 286 -13.95 -7.61 -11.92
N ARG A 287 -14.08 -7.55 -13.25
CA ARG A 287 -15.20 -8.13 -14.00
C ARG A 287 -14.80 -9.46 -14.62
#